data_AF-A0A318MZ95-F1
#
_entry.id   AF-A0A318MZ95-F1
#
_cell.length_a   1.000
_cell.length_b   1.000
_cell.length_c   1.000
_cell.angle_alpha   90.00
_cell.angle_beta   90.00
_cell.angle_gamma   90.00
#
_symmetry.space_group_name_H-M   'P 1'
#
loop_
_entity.id
_entity.type
_entity.pdbx_description
1 polymer ?
#
loop_
_entity_poly.entity_id
_entity_poly.type
_entity_poly.pdbx_seq_one_letter_code
_entity_poly.pdbx_strand_id
1 'polypeptide(L)'
;MDGFGRLSEIDHGQWPLVWQYDKCGRITQEHQGFSSQYFDYDPAGRLFRTRMPDGNILTYHYQGENVSQIDLNGQTLSSHQWEHGQEIRRHMGRFGELTCRHQFDERGRLRQQTLQLHQTLSKPIERRYDYNVVNELTQITDNYKGIKTFTYDLKSRIATASHKPYTGLTLSDKPGYDDVNGYRGYDEQFRFDGADNLLSHDMPLDSLKQFEVSHTKTSRQDDSPTPLDKAQHVDGQPAVKAIHANRLMLWADRHYQYDEFGNLIRERRGKRQHTEHCFTWDGQHRLIEFKKIRHYHDAHDPQFHETVVSSYRYTYDALGRRISKTDMQTGDKTLFFWLGDKLLTECHADDANFHPSVVNNERDKANNYRCRSYVYTPDGHGFSPLAQINGRGRGGEIYYYCNDHLGTPQELVTAQGEIVWSAVYKSYGNLAIDYQTVPQPLRLPGQYFDEESGLHYNRHRYYDPHCARYISQDPIGLAGGLNFYQYVINPLTCIDPLGLTSCQLAAAMEKATGISRPANSAAHHIVPETSKGAQKARAILKKYGIDVNGAENGVFLPNYKNTNGMPGILHNGKHPNSYIEAVNERIEEAAKAGGRDGVINELENIRNILANADRNASWYTILSVK
;
A
#
# COMPACT_ATOMS: atom_id res chain seq x y z
N MET A 1 29.92 -0.07 -7.61
CA MET A 1 29.52 -0.52 -8.95
C MET A 1 30.45 -1.66 -9.34
N ASP A 2 29.94 -2.69 -10.02
CA ASP A 2 30.77 -3.75 -10.57
C ASP A 2 31.49 -3.30 -11.86
N GLY A 3 32.28 -4.20 -12.47
CA GLY A 3 33.01 -3.94 -13.71
C GLY A 3 32.14 -3.64 -14.95
N PHE A 4 30.81 -3.81 -14.85
CA PHE A 4 29.85 -3.49 -15.91
C PHE A 4 29.01 -2.24 -15.60
N GLY A 5 29.36 -1.50 -14.54
CA GLY A 5 28.61 -0.30 -14.13
C GLY A 5 27.26 -0.61 -13.50
N ARG A 6 27.05 -1.82 -12.96
CA ARG A 6 25.85 -2.18 -12.18
C ARG A 6 26.09 -1.95 -10.70
N LEU A 7 25.03 -1.66 -9.95
CA LEU A 7 25.13 -1.37 -8.53
C LEU A 7 25.48 -2.63 -7.73
N SER A 8 26.74 -2.78 -7.33
CA SER A 8 27.23 -3.95 -6.59
C SER A 8 27.05 -3.85 -5.08
N GLU A 9 27.12 -2.63 -4.55
CA GLU A 9 27.11 -2.37 -3.11
C GLU A 9 26.63 -0.96 -2.83
N ILE A 10 25.86 -0.79 -1.75
CA ILE A 10 25.66 0.48 -1.08
C ILE A 10 25.93 0.26 0.42
N ASP A 11 26.89 1.02 0.96
CA ASP A 11 27.08 1.13 2.40
C ASP A 11 26.69 2.54 2.86
N HIS A 12 25.80 2.60 3.85
CA HIS A 12 25.34 3.84 4.49
C HIS A 12 25.64 3.85 5.99
N GLY A 13 26.48 2.93 6.46
CA GLY A 13 26.93 2.84 7.85
C GLY A 13 25.97 2.13 8.82
N GLN A 14 24.80 1.66 8.37
CA GLN A 14 23.96 0.76 9.19
C GLN A 14 24.00 -0.67 8.65
N TRP A 15 23.34 -0.93 7.53
CA TRP A 15 23.32 -2.21 6.82
C TRP A 15 23.84 -2.03 5.39
N PRO A 16 24.96 -2.66 5.01
CA PRO A 16 25.37 -2.69 3.63
C PRO A 16 24.38 -3.55 2.84
N LEU A 17 24.04 -3.05 1.65
CA LEU A 17 23.31 -3.80 0.65
C LEU A 17 24.29 -4.24 -0.41
N VAL A 18 24.34 -5.54 -0.71
CA VAL A 18 25.27 -6.09 -1.70
C VAL A 18 24.50 -6.94 -2.71
N TRP A 19 24.75 -6.71 -3.99
CA TRP A 19 24.13 -7.46 -5.08
C TRP A 19 25.17 -8.21 -5.89
N GLN A 20 24.82 -9.44 -6.26
CA GLN A 20 25.53 -10.18 -7.30
C GLN A 20 24.60 -10.38 -8.49
N TYR A 21 25.21 -10.49 -9.66
CA TYR A 21 24.50 -10.58 -10.92
C TYR A 21 25.04 -11.74 -11.76
N ASP A 22 24.16 -12.35 -12.55
CA ASP A 22 24.58 -13.24 -13.62
C ASP A 22 25.11 -12.48 -14.85
N LYS A 23 25.49 -13.26 -15.88
CA LYS A 23 25.98 -12.74 -17.16
C LYS A 23 24.92 -11.95 -17.95
N CYS A 24 23.64 -12.15 -17.64
CA CYS A 24 22.51 -11.46 -18.26
C CYS A 24 22.07 -10.20 -17.49
N GLY A 25 22.71 -9.87 -16.35
CA GLY A 25 22.36 -8.72 -15.53
C GLY A 25 21.24 -8.94 -14.53
N ARG A 26 20.81 -10.18 -14.32
CA ARG A 26 19.79 -10.51 -13.32
C ARG A 26 20.43 -10.70 -11.95
N ILE A 27 19.76 -10.27 -10.89
CA ILE A 27 20.26 -10.39 -9.51
C ILE A 27 20.25 -11.87 -9.11
N THR A 28 21.40 -12.43 -8.76
CA THR A 28 21.51 -13.81 -8.26
C THR A 28 21.64 -13.88 -6.75
N GLN A 29 22.04 -12.77 -6.11
CA GLN A 29 22.13 -12.65 -4.66
C GLN A 29 21.84 -11.21 -4.25
N GLU A 30 21.09 -11.06 -3.15
CA GLU A 30 20.97 -9.80 -2.42
C GLU A 30 21.30 -10.05 -0.95
N HIS A 31 22.33 -9.38 -0.44
CA HIS A 31 22.69 -9.37 0.98
C HIS A 31 22.12 -8.13 1.65
N GLN A 32 21.51 -8.30 2.82
CA GLN A 32 20.94 -7.21 3.62
C GLN A 32 21.21 -7.48 5.09
N GLY A 33 22.10 -6.71 5.70
CA GLY A 33 22.38 -6.79 7.13
C GLY A 33 22.79 -8.20 7.59
N PHE A 34 21.86 -8.94 8.20
CA PHE A 34 22.12 -10.20 8.90
C PHE A 34 21.99 -11.47 8.03
N SER A 35 21.60 -11.37 6.76
CA SER A 35 21.53 -12.54 5.87
C SER A 35 21.49 -12.19 4.37
N SER A 36 21.40 -13.21 3.51
CA SER A 36 21.29 -13.10 2.06
C SER A 36 20.13 -13.90 1.50
N GLN A 37 19.52 -13.37 0.44
CA GLN A 37 18.68 -14.10 -0.49
C GLN A 37 19.46 -14.51 -1.72
N TYR A 38 19.04 -15.62 -2.33
CA TYR A 38 19.62 -16.13 -3.57
C TYR A 38 18.51 -16.43 -4.57
N PHE A 39 18.78 -16.15 -5.84
CA PHE A 39 17.82 -16.26 -6.92
C PHE A 39 18.43 -17.08 -8.05
N ASP A 40 17.71 -18.09 -8.51
CA ASP A 40 18.09 -18.87 -9.68
C ASP A 40 17.03 -18.75 -10.76
N TYR A 41 17.52 -18.60 -11.99
CA TYR A 41 16.68 -18.41 -13.16
C TYR A 41 16.80 -19.60 -14.12
N ASP A 42 15.69 -19.93 -14.77
CA ASP A 42 15.67 -20.94 -15.81
C ASP A 42 16.32 -20.39 -17.11
N PRO A 43 16.57 -21.27 -18.11
CA PRO A 43 17.13 -20.84 -19.38
C PRO A 43 16.29 -19.80 -20.14
N ALA A 44 14.99 -19.70 -19.84
CA ALA A 44 14.06 -18.77 -20.49
C ALA A 44 14.06 -17.37 -19.84
N GLY A 45 14.72 -17.18 -18.69
CA GLY A 45 14.71 -15.88 -18.02
C GLY A 45 14.05 -15.86 -16.65
N ARG A 46 13.24 -16.87 -16.35
CA ARG A 46 12.22 -16.82 -15.28
C ARG A 46 12.79 -17.29 -13.95
N LEU A 47 12.39 -16.65 -12.86
CA LEU A 47 12.81 -17.01 -11.51
C LEU A 47 12.21 -18.38 -11.14
N PHE A 48 13.01 -19.44 -11.05
CA PHE A 48 12.50 -20.77 -10.70
C PHE A 48 12.85 -21.20 -9.28
N ARG A 49 13.79 -20.51 -8.61
CA ARG A 49 14.14 -20.81 -7.23
C ARG A 49 14.56 -19.56 -6.47
N THR A 50 14.08 -19.45 -5.24
CA THR A 50 14.51 -18.43 -4.26
C THR A 50 14.94 -19.12 -2.98
N ARG A 51 16.14 -18.85 -2.50
CA ARG A 51 16.54 -19.19 -1.13
C ARG A 51 16.32 -17.96 -0.26
N MET A 52 15.45 -18.11 0.74
CA MET A 52 15.11 -17.11 1.73
C MET A 52 16.26 -16.90 2.73
N PRO A 53 16.24 -15.77 3.47
CA PRO A 53 17.28 -15.42 4.44
C PRO A 53 17.51 -16.50 5.50
N ASP A 54 16.45 -17.17 5.91
CA ASP A 54 16.43 -18.23 6.93
C ASP A 54 16.77 -19.62 6.36
N GLY A 55 17.19 -19.70 5.09
CA GLY A 55 17.54 -20.96 4.42
C GLY A 55 16.36 -21.74 3.83
N ASN A 56 15.12 -21.30 4.02
CA ASN A 56 13.97 -21.89 3.33
C ASN A 56 14.11 -21.71 1.81
N ILE A 57 13.70 -22.70 1.03
CA ILE A 57 13.80 -22.68 -0.43
C ILE A 57 12.41 -22.70 -1.03
N LEU A 58 12.07 -21.66 -1.80
CA LEU A 58 10.90 -21.63 -2.67
C LEU A 58 11.31 -22.06 -4.07
N THR A 59 10.58 -23.02 -4.65
CA THR A 59 10.75 -23.44 -6.05
C THR A 59 9.46 -23.15 -6.82
N TYR A 60 9.58 -22.47 -7.95
CA TYR A 60 8.46 -22.08 -8.80
C TYR A 60 8.43 -22.96 -10.05
N HIS A 61 7.28 -23.56 -10.31
CA HIS A 61 7.01 -24.32 -11.51
C HIS A 61 6.07 -23.54 -12.40
N TYR A 62 6.26 -23.63 -13.71
CA TYR A 62 5.53 -22.82 -14.68
C TYR A 62 4.78 -23.69 -15.69
N GLN A 63 3.59 -23.22 -16.08
CA GLN A 63 2.85 -23.70 -17.24
C GLN A 63 2.59 -22.50 -18.17
N GLY A 64 3.29 -22.44 -19.30
CA GLY A 64 3.37 -21.21 -20.08
C GLY A 64 4.05 -20.11 -19.26
N GLU A 65 3.45 -18.92 -19.22
CA GLU A 65 3.95 -17.76 -18.44
C GLU A 65 3.50 -17.78 -16.98
N ASN A 66 2.52 -18.60 -16.63
CA ASN A 66 1.92 -18.61 -15.29
C ASN A 66 2.61 -19.62 -14.38
N VAL A 67 2.76 -19.27 -13.09
CA VAL A 67 3.22 -20.20 -12.07
C VAL A 67 2.13 -21.23 -11.81
N SER A 68 2.42 -22.52 -12.05
CA SER A 68 1.51 -23.63 -11.81
C SER A 68 1.64 -24.22 -10.41
N GLN A 69 2.82 -24.10 -9.79
CA GLN A 69 3.07 -24.63 -8.44
C GLN A 69 4.21 -23.89 -7.74
N ILE A 70 4.10 -23.77 -6.42
CA ILE A 70 5.14 -23.28 -5.53
C ILE A 70 5.44 -24.38 -4.52
N ASP A 71 6.69 -24.78 -4.42
CA ASP A 71 7.17 -25.69 -3.38
C ASP A 71 7.94 -24.93 -2.31
N LEU A 72 7.75 -25.32 -1.06
CA LEU A 72 8.59 -24.94 0.08
C LEU A 72 9.44 -26.14 0.49
N ASN A 73 10.76 -26.00 0.40
CA ASN A 73 11.75 -27.01 0.77
C ASN A 73 11.55 -28.38 0.09
N GLY A 74 11.03 -28.36 -1.15
CA GLY A 74 10.75 -29.55 -1.95
C GLY A 74 9.39 -30.20 -1.66
N GLN A 75 8.54 -29.59 -0.84
CA GLN A 75 7.16 -30.01 -0.64
C GLN A 75 6.22 -28.95 -1.22
N THR A 76 5.13 -29.37 -1.85
CA THR A 76 4.13 -28.45 -2.40
C THR A 76 3.56 -27.55 -1.31
N LEU A 77 3.65 -26.23 -1.52
CA LEU A 77 3.00 -25.22 -0.70
C LEU A 77 1.66 -24.84 -1.30
N SER A 78 1.64 -24.62 -2.62
CA SER A 78 0.43 -24.31 -3.38
C SER A 78 0.53 -24.74 -4.84
N SER A 79 -0.61 -25.06 -5.45
CA SER A 79 -0.75 -25.23 -6.90
C SER A 79 -1.88 -24.37 -7.44
N HIS A 80 -1.75 -23.97 -8.71
CA HIS A 80 -2.50 -22.86 -9.30
C HIS A 80 -3.05 -23.27 -10.67
N GLN A 81 -4.32 -22.95 -10.91
CA GLN A 81 -4.98 -23.12 -12.21
C GLN A 81 -5.42 -21.77 -12.73
N TRP A 82 -5.10 -21.51 -13.99
CA TRP A 82 -5.30 -20.22 -14.63
C TRP A 82 -6.20 -20.34 -15.85
N GLU A 83 -7.02 -19.33 -16.06
CA GLU A 83 -7.85 -19.17 -17.24
C GLU A 83 -7.85 -17.69 -17.64
N HIS A 84 -7.51 -17.39 -18.89
CA HIS A 84 -7.38 -16.02 -19.41
C HIS A 84 -6.52 -15.08 -18.54
N GLY A 85 -5.45 -15.61 -17.94
CA GLY A 85 -4.54 -14.85 -17.07
C GLY A 85 -5.04 -14.63 -15.64
N GLN A 86 -6.21 -15.15 -15.28
CA GLN A 86 -6.77 -15.08 -13.94
C GLN A 86 -6.65 -16.43 -13.24
N GLU A 87 -6.29 -16.43 -11.96
CA GLU A 87 -6.28 -17.64 -11.15
C GLU A 87 -7.72 -18.03 -10.80
N ILE A 88 -8.21 -19.17 -11.31
CA ILE A 88 -9.57 -19.67 -11.06
C ILE A 88 -9.60 -20.67 -9.90
N ARG A 89 -8.46 -21.29 -9.58
CA ARG A 89 -8.34 -22.26 -8.50
C ARG A 89 -6.94 -22.30 -7.93
N ARG A 90 -6.88 -22.38 -6.60
CA ARG A 90 -5.65 -22.58 -5.83
C ARG A 90 -5.83 -23.75 -4.88
N HIS A 91 -4.93 -24.71 -4.90
CA HIS A 91 -4.80 -25.71 -3.83
C HIS A 91 -3.67 -25.29 -2.90
N MET A 92 -3.85 -25.47 -1.60
CA MET A 92 -2.89 -25.09 -0.56
C MET A 92 -2.75 -26.22 0.45
N GLY A 93 -1.55 -26.35 1.01
CA GLY A 93 -1.20 -27.50 1.84
C GLY A 93 -0.45 -28.56 1.06
N ARG A 94 0.30 -29.39 1.79
CA ARG A 94 1.21 -30.39 1.24
C ARG A 94 0.50 -31.39 0.33
N PHE A 95 -0.78 -31.66 0.60
CA PHE A 95 -1.60 -32.60 -0.13
C PHE A 95 -2.83 -31.93 -0.77
N GLY A 96 -2.86 -30.60 -0.84
CA GLY A 96 -4.00 -29.84 -1.37
C GLY A 96 -5.22 -29.86 -0.46
N GLU A 97 -5.00 -29.89 0.86
CA GLU A 97 -6.03 -29.95 1.89
C GLU A 97 -7.03 -28.79 1.77
N LEU A 98 -6.56 -27.60 1.39
CA LEU A 98 -7.41 -26.43 1.15
C LEU A 98 -7.56 -26.16 -0.35
N THR A 99 -8.78 -25.84 -0.77
CA THR A 99 -9.06 -25.38 -2.14
C THR A 99 -9.72 -24.01 -2.09
N CYS A 100 -9.07 -23.00 -2.67
CA CYS A 100 -9.66 -21.71 -2.98
C CYS A 100 -10.14 -21.72 -4.44
N ARG A 101 -11.36 -21.24 -4.68
CA ARG A 101 -11.91 -21.03 -6.02
C ARG A 101 -12.29 -19.57 -6.20
N HIS A 102 -12.02 -19.04 -7.38
CA HIS A 102 -12.37 -17.69 -7.79
C HIS A 102 -13.28 -17.74 -9.00
N GLN A 103 -14.31 -16.92 -8.99
CA GLN A 103 -15.20 -16.73 -10.14
C GLN A 103 -15.20 -15.25 -10.49
N PHE A 104 -15.01 -14.97 -11.77
CA PHE A 104 -14.96 -13.62 -12.30
C PHE A 104 -16.19 -13.36 -13.18
N ASP A 105 -16.61 -12.11 -13.28
CA ASP A 105 -17.59 -11.73 -14.31
C ASP A 105 -16.93 -11.49 -15.68
N GLU A 106 -17.74 -11.21 -16.70
CA GLU A 106 -17.30 -10.94 -18.07
C GLU A 106 -16.33 -9.75 -18.19
N ARG A 107 -16.24 -8.89 -17.17
CA ARG A 107 -15.28 -7.77 -17.11
C ARG A 107 -14.01 -8.13 -16.35
N GLY A 108 -13.82 -9.39 -15.97
CA GLY A 108 -12.67 -9.87 -15.22
C GLY A 108 -12.68 -9.49 -13.74
N ARG A 109 -13.80 -9.04 -13.17
CA ARG A 109 -13.87 -8.65 -11.75
C ARG A 109 -14.24 -9.85 -10.88
N LEU A 110 -13.59 -10.00 -9.73
CA LEU A 110 -13.88 -11.09 -8.80
C LEU A 110 -15.32 -10.96 -8.29
N ARG A 111 -16.16 -11.97 -8.56
CA ARG A 111 -17.57 -12.04 -8.13
C ARG A 111 -17.78 -12.96 -6.94
N GLN A 112 -17.03 -14.05 -6.88
CA GLN A 112 -17.12 -15.00 -5.78
C GLN A 112 -15.77 -15.59 -5.48
N GLN A 113 -15.49 -15.74 -4.20
CA GLN A 113 -14.35 -16.45 -3.66
C GLN A 113 -14.85 -17.48 -2.64
N THR A 114 -14.37 -18.71 -2.74
CA THR A 114 -14.73 -19.78 -1.80
C THR A 114 -13.47 -20.53 -1.38
N LEU A 115 -13.21 -20.59 -0.07
CA LEU A 115 -12.22 -21.48 0.53
C LEU A 115 -12.94 -22.67 1.16
N GLN A 116 -12.53 -23.88 0.77
CA GLN A 116 -13.09 -25.13 1.27
C GLN A 116 -11.97 -26.08 1.69
N LEU A 117 -12.13 -26.70 2.86
CA LEU A 117 -11.32 -27.85 3.28
C LEU A 117 -11.78 -29.11 2.52
N HIS A 118 -10.83 -29.81 1.94
CA HIS A 118 -11.06 -30.99 1.11
C HIS A 118 -11.56 -32.16 1.97
N GLN A 119 -12.45 -32.99 1.40
CA GLN A 119 -13.00 -34.19 2.04
C GLN A 119 -13.76 -33.96 3.36
N THR A 120 -14.14 -32.73 3.69
CA THR A 120 -14.98 -32.42 4.85
C THR A 120 -16.29 -31.74 4.44
N LEU A 121 -17.33 -31.95 5.24
CA LEU A 121 -18.59 -31.19 5.16
C LEU A 121 -18.52 -29.86 5.94
N SER A 122 -17.30 -29.39 6.26
CA SER A 122 -17.14 -28.12 6.98
C SER A 122 -17.66 -26.97 6.13
N LYS A 123 -18.35 -26.02 6.78
CA LYS A 123 -18.82 -24.81 6.12
C LYS A 123 -17.64 -24.08 5.44
N PRO A 124 -17.70 -23.77 4.13
CA PRO A 124 -16.66 -23.01 3.45
C PRO A 124 -16.64 -21.56 3.94
N ILE A 125 -15.50 -20.89 3.83
CA ILE A 125 -15.47 -19.42 3.86
C ILE A 125 -15.86 -18.95 2.46
N GLU A 126 -16.96 -18.22 2.34
CA GLU A 126 -17.47 -17.73 1.06
C GLU A 126 -17.69 -16.22 1.12
N ARG A 127 -17.20 -15.55 0.08
CA ARG A 127 -17.30 -14.11 -0.11
C ARG A 127 -17.81 -13.80 -1.51
N ARG A 128 -18.85 -12.98 -1.61
CA ARG A 128 -19.43 -12.52 -2.89
C ARG A 128 -19.32 -11.02 -3.01
N TYR A 129 -19.09 -10.55 -4.23
CA TYR A 129 -18.85 -9.15 -4.54
C TYR A 129 -19.83 -8.68 -5.60
N ASP A 130 -20.59 -7.65 -5.28
CA ASP A 130 -21.54 -7.03 -6.21
C ASP A 130 -21.02 -5.67 -6.64
N TYR A 131 -21.11 -5.43 -7.94
CA TYR A 131 -20.67 -4.18 -8.56
C TYR A 131 -21.81 -3.56 -9.34
N ASN A 132 -21.84 -2.22 -9.37
CA ASN A 132 -22.73 -1.50 -10.25
C ASN A 132 -22.20 -1.45 -11.71
N VAL A 133 -22.98 -0.80 -12.58
CA VAL A 133 -22.70 -0.67 -14.02
C VAL A 133 -21.44 0.15 -14.33
N VAL A 134 -21.01 1.03 -13.41
CA VAL A 134 -19.82 1.89 -13.55
C VAL A 134 -18.55 1.33 -12.87
N ASN A 135 -18.59 0.06 -12.47
CA ASN A 135 -17.49 -0.70 -11.86
C ASN A 135 -17.17 -0.38 -10.39
N GLU A 136 -18.11 0.18 -9.64
CA GLU A 136 -17.94 0.39 -8.20
C GLU A 136 -18.48 -0.80 -7.41
N LEU A 137 -17.76 -1.23 -6.36
CA LEU A 137 -18.14 -2.33 -5.48
C LEU A 137 -19.27 -1.88 -4.54
N THR A 138 -20.49 -2.34 -4.75
CA THR A 138 -21.66 -1.92 -3.97
C THR A 138 -21.92 -2.80 -2.75
N GLN A 139 -21.51 -4.07 -2.80
CA GLN A 139 -21.73 -4.99 -1.68
C GLN A 139 -20.65 -6.07 -1.59
N ILE A 140 -20.32 -6.45 -0.36
CA ILE A 140 -19.61 -7.67 -0.03
C ILE A 140 -20.50 -8.51 0.87
N THR A 141 -20.79 -9.75 0.49
CA THR A 141 -21.51 -10.72 1.32
C THR A 141 -20.56 -11.82 1.75
N ASP A 142 -20.32 -11.93 3.05
CA ASP A 142 -19.47 -12.92 3.68
C ASP A 142 -20.30 -13.82 4.61
N ASN A 143 -20.16 -15.14 4.48
CA ASN A 143 -20.99 -16.08 5.22
C ASN A 143 -20.58 -16.29 6.70
N TYR A 144 -19.46 -15.71 7.13
CA TYR A 144 -19.02 -15.65 8.54
C TYR A 144 -19.10 -14.24 9.12
N LYS A 145 -18.78 -13.22 8.30
CA LYS A 145 -18.64 -11.83 8.76
C LYS A 145 -19.91 -11.00 8.55
N GLY A 146 -20.78 -11.37 7.62
CA GLY A 146 -22.01 -10.64 7.32
C GLY A 146 -21.92 -9.83 6.03
N ILE A 147 -22.67 -8.73 5.96
CA ILE A 147 -22.86 -7.96 4.72
C ILE A 147 -22.28 -6.55 4.90
N LYS A 148 -21.42 -6.13 3.96
CA LYS A 148 -20.99 -4.73 3.81
C LYS A 148 -21.65 -4.13 2.57
N THR A 149 -22.19 -2.92 2.69
CA THR A 149 -22.77 -2.18 1.56
C THR A 149 -22.15 -0.80 1.45
N PHE A 150 -21.99 -0.32 0.22
CA PHE A 150 -21.30 0.93 -0.09
C PHE A 150 -22.09 1.79 -1.04
N THR A 151 -22.00 3.11 -0.86
CA THR A 151 -22.47 4.10 -1.83
C THR A 151 -21.34 5.05 -2.20
N TYR A 152 -21.49 5.74 -3.33
CA TYR A 152 -20.45 6.57 -3.92
C TYR A 152 -20.97 7.95 -4.26
N ASP A 153 -20.07 8.93 -4.21
CA ASP A 153 -20.33 10.26 -4.76
C ASP A 153 -20.03 10.32 -6.27
N LEU A 154 -20.25 11.49 -6.89
CA LEU A 154 -20.04 11.67 -8.33
C LEU A 154 -18.57 11.56 -8.77
N LYS A 155 -17.61 11.53 -7.85
CA LYS A 155 -16.18 11.30 -8.11
C LYS A 155 -15.78 9.84 -7.85
N SER A 156 -16.72 8.93 -7.64
CA SER A 156 -16.47 7.54 -7.26
C SER A 156 -15.70 7.37 -5.95
N ARG A 157 -15.78 8.35 -5.04
CA ARG A 157 -15.31 8.22 -3.66
C ARG A 157 -16.41 7.59 -2.82
N ILE A 158 -16.05 6.78 -1.83
CA ILE A 158 -17.03 6.17 -0.92
C ILE A 158 -17.75 7.30 -0.19
N ALA A 159 -19.07 7.36 -0.30
CA ALA A 159 -19.93 8.31 0.41
C ALA A 159 -20.48 7.71 1.71
N THR A 160 -20.89 6.44 1.67
CA THR A 160 -21.29 5.70 2.87
C THR A 160 -20.80 4.26 2.81
N ALA A 161 -20.56 3.69 3.98
CA ALA A 161 -20.34 2.26 4.15
C ALA A 161 -21.13 1.78 5.37
N SER A 162 -21.76 0.62 5.29
CA SER A 162 -22.39 0.00 6.46
C SER A 162 -22.03 -1.47 6.53
N HIS A 163 -21.79 -1.97 7.73
CA HIS A 163 -21.57 -3.39 7.99
C HIS A 163 -22.66 -3.93 8.89
N LYS A 164 -23.34 -4.97 8.43
CA LYS A 164 -24.31 -5.75 9.20
C LYS A 164 -23.72 -7.13 9.48
N PRO A 165 -23.36 -7.44 10.74
CA PRO A 165 -22.78 -8.72 11.07
C PRO A 165 -23.78 -9.86 10.84
N TYR A 166 -23.27 -11.06 10.55
CA TYR A 166 -24.10 -12.23 10.41
C TYR A 166 -24.76 -12.60 11.75
N THR A 167 -26.08 -12.81 11.76
CA THR A 167 -26.87 -13.01 12.98
C THR A 167 -26.74 -14.41 13.60
N GLY A 168 -26.10 -15.35 12.91
CA GLY A 168 -25.80 -16.69 13.44
C GLY A 168 -24.39 -16.77 14.03
N LEU A 169 -24.32 -17.04 15.33
CA LEU A 169 -23.10 -17.33 16.12
C LEU A 169 -22.21 -18.36 15.39
N THR A 170 -21.14 -17.94 14.71
CA THR A 170 -20.19 -18.90 14.10
C THR A 170 -18.72 -18.55 14.30
N LEU A 171 -18.38 -17.29 14.59
CA LEU A 171 -17.05 -16.91 15.07
C LEU A 171 -17.01 -16.72 16.60
N SER A 172 -18.15 -16.43 17.23
CA SER A 172 -18.36 -16.33 18.69
C SER A 172 -18.20 -17.63 19.46
N ASP A 173 -18.25 -18.76 18.77
CA ASP A 173 -18.12 -20.07 19.41
C ASP A 173 -16.64 -20.47 19.57
N LYS A 174 -15.69 -19.65 19.09
CA LYS A 174 -14.26 -19.85 19.28
C LYS A 174 -13.75 -19.10 20.52
N PRO A 175 -13.01 -19.77 21.43
CA PRO A 175 -12.37 -19.11 22.57
C PRO A 175 -11.46 -17.96 22.11
N GLY A 176 -11.58 -16.79 22.74
CA GLY A 176 -10.84 -15.57 22.37
C GLY A 176 -11.60 -14.61 21.43
N TYR A 177 -12.85 -14.91 21.09
CA TYR A 177 -13.79 -14.00 20.42
C TYR A 177 -14.73 -13.33 21.45
N ASP A 178 -14.19 -12.98 22.63
CA ASP A 178 -14.99 -12.54 23.78
C ASP A 178 -15.58 -11.13 23.58
N ASP A 179 -14.98 -10.30 22.72
CA ASP A 179 -15.43 -8.93 22.42
C ASP A 179 -16.60 -8.87 21.41
N VAL A 180 -17.06 -10.03 20.93
CA VAL A 180 -17.95 -10.09 19.75
C VAL A 180 -19.37 -10.48 20.09
N ASN A 181 -19.61 -10.88 21.33
CA ASN A 181 -20.96 -11.05 21.88
C ASN A 181 -21.76 -9.73 21.91
N GLY A 182 -21.13 -8.59 21.59
CA GLY A 182 -21.76 -7.27 21.49
C GLY A 182 -21.55 -6.51 20.16
N TYR A 183 -20.84 -7.06 19.18
CA TYR A 183 -20.58 -6.34 17.93
C TYR A 183 -21.83 -6.22 17.07
N ARG A 184 -22.33 -4.99 16.88
CA ARG A 184 -23.59 -4.71 16.17
C ARG A 184 -23.39 -4.26 14.71
N GLY A 185 -22.15 -4.23 14.24
CA GLY A 185 -21.80 -3.60 12.97
C GLY A 185 -21.41 -2.13 13.13
N TYR A 186 -21.34 -1.43 12.01
CA TYR A 186 -21.04 0.01 11.96
C TYR A 186 -21.72 0.67 10.77
N ASP A 187 -21.86 1.99 10.83
CA ASP A 187 -22.25 2.85 9.74
C ASP A 187 -21.24 4.00 9.65
N GLU A 188 -20.59 4.14 8.49
CA GLU A 188 -19.63 5.20 8.18
C GLU A 188 -20.25 6.14 7.13
N GLN A 189 -20.12 7.44 7.35
CA GLN A 189 -20.45 8.47 6.36
C GLN A 189 -19.23 9.33 6.09
N PHE A 190 -18.85 9.44 4.83
CA PHE A 190 -17.65 10.15 4.41
C PHE A 190 -18.03 11.46 3.73
N ARG A 191 -17.32 12.52 4.11
CA ARG A 191 -17.43 13.84 3.46
C ARG A 191 -16.06 14.34 3.10
N PHE A 192 -15.96 14.93 1.92
CA PHE A 192 -14.69 15.43 1.40
C PHE A 192 -14.82 16.89 1.00
N ASP A 193 -13.74 17.65 1.16
CA ASP A 193 -13.63 18.97 0.55
C ASP A 193 -13.29 18.89 -0.95
N GLY A 194 -13.13 20.06 -1.58
CA GLY A 194 -12.77 20.15 -2.99
C GLY A 194 -11.34 19.69 -3.33
N ALA A 195 -10.47 19.55 -2.32
CA ALA A 195 -9.11 19.03 -2.42
C ALA A 195 -9.02 17.55 -2.00
N ASP A 196 -10.17 16.87 -1.92
CA ASP A 196 -10.31 15.47 -1.57
C ASP A 196 -9.79 15.11 -0.16
N ASN A 197 -9.70 16.10 0.75
CA ASN A 197 -9.47 15.80 2.16
C ASN A 197 -10.74 15.21 2.75
N LEU A 198 -10.60 14.09 3.46
CA LEU A 198 -11.68 13.59 4.29
C LEU A 198 -11.90 14.56 5.47
N LEU A 199 -13.14 14.98 5.69
CA LEU A 199 -13.55 15.94 6.73
C LEU A 199 -14.18 15.27 7.94
N SER A 200 -14.80 14.11 7.76
CA SER A 200 -15.39 13.31 8.82
C SER A 200 -15.63 11.88 8.34
N HIS A 201 -15.42 10.92 9.23
CA HIS A 201 -16.17 9.67 9.27
C HIS A 201 -16.65 9.45 10.72
N ASP A 202 -17.87 8.96 10.92
CA ASP A 202 -18.44 8.57 12.23
C ASP A 202 -19.01 9.68 13.16
N MET A 203 -19.43 10.86 12.67
CA MET A 203 -20.07 11.90 13.53
C MET A 203 -21.57 12.11 13.23
N PRO A 204 -22.45 12.23 14.25
CA PRO A 204 -23.83 12.70 14.07
C PRO A 204 -23.86 14.11 13.46
N LEU A 205 -24.85 14.36 12.59
CA LEU A 205 -25.00 15.61 11.84
C LEU A 205 -24.98 16.89 12.70
N ASP A 206 -25.43 16.80 13.96
CA ASP A 206 -25.52 17.95 14.87
C ASP A 206 -24.17 18.44 15.41
N SER A 207 -23.13 17.60 15.39
CA SER A 207 -21.76 18.00 15.78
C SER A 207 -21.06 18.87 14.73
N LEU A 208 -21.61 18.94 13.51
CA LEU A 208 -21.01 19.65 12.37
C LEU A 208 -21.39 21.13 12.30
N LYS A 209 -22.29 21.62 13.15
CA LYS A 209 -22.67 23.05 13.20
C LYS A 209 -21.53 23.98 13.67
N GLN A 210 -20.42 23.43 14.17
CA GLN A 210 -19.22 24.18 14.57
C GLN A 210 -18.12 24.22 13.48
N PHE A 211 -18.28 23.49 12.38
CA PHE A 211 -17.28 23.42 11.31
C PHE A 211 -17.68 24.30 10.12
N GLU A 212 -17.55 25.63 10.28
CA GLU A 212 -17.68 26.52 9.13
C GLU A 212 -16.47 26.35 8.19
N VAL A 213 -16.75 25.89 6.97
CA VAL A 213 -15.82 25.87 5.85
C VAL A 213 -15.68 27.32 5.34
N SER A 214 -14.56 27.98 5.69
CA SER A 214 -14.26 29.29 5.12
C SER A 214 -13.87 29.14 3.63
N HIS A 215 -14.75 29.64 2.76
CA HIS A 215 -14.45 29.87 1.36
C HIS A 215 -13.25 30.83 1.23
N THR A 216 -12.32 30.47 0.35
CA THR A 216 -11.10 31.21 0.04
C THR A 216 -11.41 32.66 -0.39
N LYS A 217 -10.97 33.64 0.42
CA LYS A 217 -10.59 34.96 -0.10
C LYS A 217 -9.07 35.01 -0.20
N THR A 218 -8.61 35.23 -1.43
CA THR A 218 -7.23 35.56 -1.77
C THR A 218 -6.78 36.82 -1.02
N SER A 219 -5.75 36.70 -0.19
CA SER A 219 -4.87 37.81 0.16
C SER A 219 -3.48 37.27 0.45
N ARG A 220 -2.48 37.89 -0.17
CA ARG A 220 -1.06 37.65 0.06
C ARG A 220 -0.67 38.29 1.39
N GLN A 221 -0.06 37.53 2.29
CA GLN A 221 1.05 38.05 3.09
C GLN A 221 1.84 36.90 3.72
N ASP A 222 3.15 37.04 3.51
CA ASP A 222 4.26 36.35 4.15
C ASP A 222 4.18 36.53 5.68
N ASP A 223 4.43 35.48 6.46
CA ASP A 223 5.06 35.57 7.79
C ASP A 223 5.22 34.18 8.43
N SER A 224 6.46 33.91 8.86
CA SER A 224 6.87 32.71 9.62
C SER A 224 6.38 32.77 11.09
N PRO A 225 6.11 31.65 11.79
CA PRO A 225 5.68 31.72 13.18
C PRO A 225 6.85 31.55 14.17
N THR A 226 7.04 32.54 15.04
CA THR A 226 7.70 32.38 16.34
C THR A 226 6.70 31.93 17.42
N PRO A 227 7.17 31.28 18.51
CA PRO A 227 6.32 30.53 19.44
C PRO A 227 5.70 31.43 20.51
N LEU A 228 4.41 31.24 20.80
CA LEU A 228 3.77 31.91 21.94
C LEU A 228 3.24 30.91 22.96
N ASP A 229 3.83 31.03 24.13
CA ASP A 229 3.43 30.47 25.40
C ASP A 229 2.29 31.29 26.01
N LYS A 230 1.38 30.61 26.73
CA LYS A 230 0.31 31.13 27.62
C LYS A 230 -0.81 32.00 27.01
N ALA A 231 -2.03 31.46 26.98
CA ALA A 231 -3.25 32.27 26.91
C ALA A 231 -4.35 31.72 27.84
N GLN A 232 -4.77 32.60 28.75
CA GLN A 232 -6.00 32.50 29.54
C GLN A 232 -7.24 32.61 28.62
N HIS A 233 -8.34 32.00 29.06
CA HIS A 233 -9.64 32.03 28.40
C HIS A 233 -10.15 33.46 28.15
N VAL A 234 -10.33 33.84 26.89
CA VAL A 234 -11.14 34.98 26.44
C VAL A 234 -11.94 34.54 25.21
N ASP A 235 -13.25 34.77 25.26
CA ASP A 235 -14.21 34.57 24.16
C ASP A 235 -13.77 35.30 22.89
N GLY A 236 -13.73 34.59 21.75
CA GLY A 236 -13.42 35.18 20.43
C GLY A 236 -12.19 34.62 19.71
N GLN A 237 -11.83 33.34 19.89
CA GLN A 237 -10.80 32.72 19.05
C GLN A 237 -11.30 32.51 17.60
N PRO A 238 -10.46 32.77 16.57
CA PRO A 238 -10.77 32.38 15.21
C PRO A 238 -10.95 30.86 15.17
N ALA A 239 -12.00 30.38 14.48
CA ALA A 239 -12.25 28.96 14.31
C ALA A 239 -10.95 28.27 13.84
N VAL A 240 -10.45 27.31 14.64
CA VAL A 240 -9.27 26.52 14.26
C VAL A 240 -9.62 25.84 12.93
N LYS A 241 -8.91 26.22 11.86
CA LYS A 241 -9.16 25.63 10.55
C LYS A 241 -8.78 24.15 10.64
N ALA A 242 -9.78 23.27 10.65
CA ALA A 242 -9.59 21.83 10.82
C ALA A 242 -8.61 21.25 9.80
N ILE A 243 -8.52 21.85 8.61
CA ILE A 243 -7.56 21.49 7.56
C ILE A 243 -6.93 22.75 6.95
N HIS A 244 -5.60 22.76 6.80
CA HIS A 244 -4.87 23.83 6.15
C HIS A 244 -3.81 23.28 5.18
N ALA A 245 -3.98 23.55 3.88
CA ALA A 245 -3.11 23.02 2.81
C ALA A 245 -2.94 21.49 2.90
N ASN A 246 -4.07 20.78 2.98
CA ASN A 246 -4.21 19.33 3.18
C ASN A 246 -3.72 18.77 4.53
N ARG A 247 -3.03 19.57 5.37
CA ARG A 247 -2.65 19.19 6.74
C ARG A 247 -3.87 19.19 7.65
N LEU A 248 -4.04 18.12 8.41
CA LEU A 248 -5.12 18.00 9.38
C LEU A 248 -4.72 18.70 10.66
N MET A 249 -5.37 19.76 11.10
CA MET A 249 -5.04 20.43 12.38
C MET A 249 -5.89 19.91 13.53
N LEU A 250 -7.12 19.49 13.24
CA LEU A 250 -8.08 18.99 14.21
C LEU A 250 -8.93 17.87 13.58
N TRP A 251 -9.12 16.78 14.31
CA TRP A 251 -10.00 15.66 13.94
C TRP A 251 -10.64 15.05 15.18
N ALA A 252 -11.96 15.18 15.31
CA ALA A 252 -12.66 14.86 16.55
C ALA A 252 -11.98 15.53 17.77
N ASP A 253 -11.43 14.77 18.71
CA ASP A 253 -10.69 15.28 19.87
C ASP A 253 -9.17 15.41 19.64
N ARG A 254 -8.68 15.01 18.47
CA ARG A 254 -7.26 14.94 18.13
C ARG A 254 -6.75 16.22 17.52
N HIS A 255 -5.65 16.73 18.06
CA HIS A 255 -4.96 17.93 17.58
C HIS A 255 -3.61 17.55 17.01
N TYR A 256 -3.27 18.12 15.86
CA TYR A 256 -2.07 17.72 15.12
C TYR A 256 -1.18 18.93 14.86
N GLN A 257 0.12 18.68 14.87
CA GLN A 257 1.14 19.68 14.57
C GLN A 257 2.16 19.07 13.62
N TYR A 258 2.59 19.86 12.63
CA TYR A 258 3.52 19.44 11.60
C TYR A 258 4.79 20.30 11.66
N ASP A 259 5.91 19.75 11.19
CA ASP A 259 7.10 20.53 10.88
C ASP A 259 6.92 21.41 9.61
N GLU A 260 7.95 22.17 9.26
CA GLU A 260 7.97 23.03 8.08
C GLU A 260 7.88 22.26 6.75
N PHE A 261 8.27 20.98 6.74
CA PHE A 261 8.22 20.08 5.58
C PHE A 261 6.88 19.33 5.49
N GLY A 262 5.99 19.51 6.47
CA GLY A 262 4.69 18.87 6.49
C GLY A 262 4.69 17.44 7.04
N ASN A 263 5.67 17.04 7.83
CA ASN A 263 5.65 15.78 8.58
C ASN A 263 4.97 15.99 9.92
N LEU A 264 4.05 15.09 10.30
CA LEU A 264 3.38 15.15 11.60
C LEU A 264 4.42 14.97 12.71
N ILE A 265 4.57 15.93 13.61
CA ILE A 265 5.51 15.87 14.74
C ILE A 265 4.82 15.66 16.08
N ARG A 266 3.52 15.98 16.18
CA ARG A 266 2.74 15.79 17.40
C ARG A 266 1.27 15.53 17.12
N GLU A 267 0.69 14.53 17.79
CA GLU A 267 -0.75 14.31 17.93
C GLU A 267 -1.10 14.36 19.42
N ARG A 268 -2.10 15.15 19.81
CA ARG A 268 -2.65 15.17 21.18
C ARG A 268 -4.11 14.77 21.18
N ARG A 269 -4.52 13.90 22.10
CA ARG A 269 -5.89 13.41 22.20
C ARG A 269 -6.36 13.13 23.62
N GLY A 270 -7.66 12.88 23.76
CA GLY A 270 -8.34 12.58 25.00
C GLY A 270 -8.71 13.83 25.82
N LYS A 271 -9.48 13.62 26.89
CA LYS A 271 -9.88 14.69 27.81
C LYS A 271 -8.64 15.46 28.30
N ARG A 272 -8.65 16.78 28.16
CA ARG A 272 -7.52 17.68 28.47
C ARG A 272 -6.22 17.34 27.73
N GLN A 273 -6.28 16.69 26.57
CA GLN A 273 -5.10 16.30 25.78
C GLN A 273 -4.10 15.44 26.56
N HIS A 274 -4.60 14.59 27.46
CA HIS A 274 -3.75 13.82 28.38
C HIS A 274 -2.88 12.76 27.70
N THR A 275 -3.13 12.41 26.43
CA THR A 275 -2.27 11.51 25.66
C THR A 275 -1.66 12.29 24.51
N GLU A 276 -0.35 12.19 24.38
CA GLU A 276 0.42 12.80 23.30
C GLU A 276 1.27 11.74 22.60
N HIS A 277 1.27 11.80 21.28
CA HIS A 277 2.20 11.08 20.42
C HIS A 277 3.18 12.08 19.81
N CYS A 278 4.47 11.81 19.94
CA CYS A 278 5.54 12.59 19.32
C CYS A 278 6.22 11.76 18.24
N PHE A 279 6.54 12.42 17.13
CA PHE A 279 7.13 11.80 15.96
C PHE A 279 8.38 12.59 15.56
N THR A 280 9.52 11.91 15.46
CA THR A 280 10.80 12.50 15.06
C THR A 280 11.19 11.98 13.68
N TRP A 281 11.59 12.88 12.79
CA TRP A 281 11.93 12.56 11.39
C TRP A 281 13.39 12.85 11.10
N ASP A 282 13.99 12.10 10.17
CA ASP A 282 15.32 12.40 9.65
C ASP A 282 15.29 13.36 8.45
N GLY A 283 16.47 13.76 7.96
CA GLY A 283 16.60 14.66 6.81
C GLY A 283 16.14 14.06 5.47
N GLN A 284 15.76 12.78 5.42
CA GLN A 284 15.12 12.13 4.27
C GLN A 284 13.61 11.95 4.48
N HIS A 285 13.05 12.61 5.50
CA HIS A 285 11.64 12.55 5.89
C HIS A 285 11.16 11.13 6.22
N ARG A 286 12.01 10.33 6.87
CA ARG A 286 11.66 9.01 7.43
C ARG A 286 11.47 9.12 8.94
N LEU A 287 10.45 8.45 9.48
CA LEU A 287 10.14 8.46 10.90
C LEU A 287 11.20 7.66 11.68
N ILE A 288 12.03 8.31 12.48
CA ILE A 288 13.11 7.64 13.22
C ILE A 288 12.78 7.39 14.68
N GLU A 289 11.80 8.09 15.26
CA GLU A 289 11.37 7.88 16.63
C GLU A 289 9.87 8.16 16.81
N PHE A 290 9.21 7.29 17.57
CA PHE A 290 7.86 7.48 18.08
C PHE A 290 7.89 7.47 19.61
N LYS A 291 7.19 8.40 20.25
CA LYS A 291 7.01 8.43 21.72
C LYS A 291 5.54 8.63 22.06
N LYS A 292 5.06 7.86 23.02
CA LYS A 292 3.76 8.06 23.68
C LYS A 292 3.99 8.65 25.05
N ILE A 293 3.45 9.84 25.28
CA ILE A 293 3.54 10.57 26.54
C ILE A 293 2.14 10.67 27.15
N ARG A 294 2.04 10.43 28.45
CA ARG A 294 0.83 10.70 29.25
C ARG A 294 1.08 11.93 30.10
N HIS A 295 0.18 12.90 30.00
CA HIS A 295 0.13 14.11 30.80
C HIS A 295 -0.87 13.93 31.95
N TYR A 296 -0.42 14.18 33.18
CA TYR A 296 -1.23 14.09 34.39
C TYR A 296 -1.25 15.43 35.10
N HIS A 297 -2.37 15.70 35.77
CA HIS A 297 -2.59 16.92 36.54
C HIS A 297 -2.64 16.53 38.02
N ASP A 298 -1.73 17.06 38.83
CA ASP A 298 -1.84 17.01 40.29
C ASP A 298 -2.69 18.19 40.76
N ALA A 299 -3.59 17.97 41.73
CA ALA A 299 -4.37 19.06 42.33
C ALA A 299 -3.52 19.98 43.22
N HIS A 300 -2.34 19.51 43.66
CA HIS A 300 -1.44 20.21 44.56
C HIS A 300 -0.18 20.77 43.86
N ASP A 301 0.06 20.39 42.60
CA ASP A 301 1.11 20.95 41.76
C ASP A 301 0.49 21.49 40.45
N PRO A 302 0.52 22.81 40.21
CA PRO A 302 -0.01 23.40 38.98
C PRO A 302 0.82 23.07 37.72
N GLN A 303 1.97 22.37 37.83
CA GLN A 303 2.71 21.87 36.67
C GLN A 303 2.10 20.57 36.12
N PHE A 304 2.10 20.44 34.80
CA PHE A 304 1.77 19.17 34.15
C PHE A 304 2.90 18.18 34.40
N HIS A 305 2.58 17.04 35.01
CA HIS A 305 3.51 15.92 35.07
C HIS A 305 3.39 15.10 33.79
N GLU A 306 4.52 14.66 33.25
CA GLU A 306 4.55 13.80 32.07
C GLU A 306 5.25 12.47 32.36
N THR A 307 4.75 11.42 31.73
CA THR A 307 5.39 10.10 31.75
C THR A 307 5.48 9.58 30.33
N VAL A 308 6.70 9.24 29.89
CA VAL A 308 6.90 8.51 28.63
C VAL A 308 6.43 7.07 28.85
N VAL A 309 5.30 6.73 28.23
CA VAL A 309 4.67 5.41 28.34
C VAL A 309 5.33 4.42 27.39
N SER A 310 5.70 4.85 26.19
CA SER A 310 6.46 4.03 25.25
C SER A 310 7.34 4.89 24.36
N SER A 311 8.47 4.34 23.92
CA SER A 311 9.39 5.01 23.01
C SER A 311 10.02 3.99 22.07
N TYR A 312 9.87 4.18 20.77
CA TYR A 312 10.36 3.28 19.73
C TYR A 312 11.27 4.02 18.76
N ARG A 313 12.36 3.36 18.34
CA ARG A 313 13.24 3.86 17.29
C ARG A 313 13.23 2.96 16.06
N TYR A 314 13.25 3.59 14.90
CA TYR A 314 13.26 2.92 13.61
C TYR A 314 14.58 3.20 12.89
N THR A 315 15.08 2.21 12.16
CA THR A 315 16.24 2.37 11.29
C THR A 315 15.91 1.87 9.88
N TYR A 316 16.59 2.42 8.89
CA TYR A 316 16.31 2.20 7.48
C TYR A 316 17.58 1.86 6.72
N ASP A 317 17.48 1.07 5.66
CA ASP A 317 18.59 0.87 4.73
C ASP A 317 18.79 2.07 3.78
N ALA A 318 19.79 1.96 2.92
CA ALA A 318 20.12 3.01 1.94
C ALA A 318 19.03 3.23 0.87
N LEU A 319 18.16 2.25 0.64
CA LEU A 319 16.98 2.40 -0.22
C LEU A 319 15.79 3.00 0.55
N GLY A 320 15.92 3.18 1.86
CA GLY A 320 14.91 3.69 2.76
C GLY A 320 13.96 2.63 3.30
N ARG A 321 14.24 1.32 3.13
CA ARG A 321 13.40 0.23 3.68
C ARG A 321 13.65 0.12 5.17
N ARG A 322 12.60 0.05 5.99
CA ARG A 322 12.76 -0.11 7.44
C ARG A 322 13.42 -1.45 7.75
N ILE A 323 14.57 -1.43 8.41
CA ILE A 323 15.38 -2.61 8.75
C ILE A 323 15.31 -3.01 10.21
N SER A 324 14.93 -2.09 11.11
CA SER A 324 14.61 -2.45 12.50
C SER A 324 13.57 -1.55 13.13
N LYS A 325 12.91 -2.08 14.16
CA LYS A 325 12.29 -1.29 15.23
C LYS A 325 12.83 -1.74 16.59
N THR A 326 12.99 -0.80 17.53
CA THR A 326 13.54 -1.07 18.86
C THR A 326 12.73 -0.35 19.91
N ASP A 327 12.21 -1.10 20.88
CA ASP A 327 11.62 -0.54 22.09
C ASP A 327 12.76 0.00 22.96
N MET A 328 12.75 1.31 23.22
CA MET A 328 13.82 1.98 23.96
C MET A 328 13.71 1.79 25.48
N GLN A 329 12.61 1.24 25.98
CA GLN A 329 12.43 0.92 27.39
C GLN A 329 12.90 -0.49 27.71
N THR A 330 12.55 -1.47 26.86
CA THR A 330 12.92 -2.88 27.10
C THR A 330 14.22 -3.29 26.40
N GLY A 331 14.59 -2.60 25.32
CA GLY A 331 15.68 -3.00 24.43
C GLY A 331 15.27 -4.04 23.38
N ASP A 332 14.02 -4.51 23.41
CA ASP A 332 13.52 -5.49 22.44
C ASP A 332 13.61 -4.94 21.03
N LYS A 333 14.15 -5.75 20.11
CA LYS A 333 14.46 -5.32 18.75
C LYS A 333 13.94 -6.34 17.74
N THR A 334 13.14 -5.84 16.81
CA THR A 334 12.69 -6.60 15.63
C THR A 334 13.49 -6.13 14.42
N LEU A 335 14.02 -7.08 13.66
CA LEU A 335 14.72 -6.87 12.40
C LEU A 335 13.81 -7.23 11.22
N PHE A 336 13.92 -6.50 10.12
CA PHE A 336 13.11 -6.68 8.92
C PHE A 336 14.00 -6.93 7.70
N PHE A 337 13.64 -7.93 6.91
CA PHE A 337 14.33 -8.34 5.70
C PHE A 337 13.38 -8.21 4.50
N TRP A 338 13.87 -7.71 3.36
CA TRP A 338 13.01 -7.31 2.24
C TRP A 338 13.26 -8.11 0.96
N LEU A 339 12.23 -8.37 0.16
CA LEU A 339 12.32 -8.84 -1.22
C LEU A 339 11.88 -7.70 -2.15
N GLY A 340 12.85 -6.98 -2.73
CA GLY A 340 12.57 -5.72 -3.40
C GLY A 340 11.91 -4.74 -2.43
N ASP A 341 10.67 -4.34 -2.71
CA ASP A 341 9.85 -3.45 -1.86
C ASP A 341 8.85 -4.21 -0.96
N LYS A 342 8.93 -5.55 -0.91
CA LYS A 342 8.02 -6.40 -0.11
C LYS A 342 8.70 -6.88 1.16
N LEU A 343 7.99 -6.86 2.28
CA LEU A 343 8.52 -7.40 3.53
C LEU A 343 8.58 -8.92 3.43
N LEU A 344 9.78 -9.50 3.51
CA LEU A 344 9.96 -10.94 3.37
C LEU A 344 9.96 -11.65 4.72
N THR A 345 10.71 -11.11 5.68
CA THR A 345 10.89 -11.73 7.00
C THR A 345 10.98 -10.64 8.05
N GLU A 346 10.32 -10.85 9.18
CA GLU A 346 10.64 -10.18 10.44
C GLU A 346 11.18 -11.19 11.44
N CYS A 347 12.14 -10.78 12.26
CA CYS A 347 12.63 -11.64 13.34
C CYS A 347 13.12 -10.82 14.53
N HIS A 348 12.92 -11.36 15.73
CA HIS A 348 13.57 -10.80 16.91
C HIS A 348 15.10 -10.87 16.77
N ALA A 349 15.81 -9.83 17.20
CA ALA A 349 17.26 -9.72 17.01
C ALA A 349 18.05 -10.90 17.60
N ASP A 350 17.67 -11.37 18.79
CA ASP A 350 18.31 -12.54 19.42
C ASP A 350 18.20 -13.84 18.60
N ASP A 351 17.17 -13.93 17.75
CA ASP A 351 16.85 -15.12 16.95
C ASP A 351 17.35 -15.01 15.50
N ALA A 352 17.88 -13.83 15.11
CA ALA A 352 18.27 -13.46 13.76
C ALA A 352 19.67 -13.97 13.32
N ASN A 353 20.18 -15.06 13.93
CA ASN A 353 21.42 -15.69 13.49
C ASN A 353 21.18 -16.70 12.35
N PHE A 354 21.19 -16.23 11.11
CA PHE A 354 20.86 -17.05 9.93
C PHE A 354 22.08 -17.73 9.30
N HIS A 355 23.16 -17.89 10.06
CA HIS A 355 24.33 -18.62 9.57
C HIS A 355 23.94 -20.07 9.18
N PRO A 356 24.39 -20.60 8.03
CA PRO A 356 23.98 -21.92 7.56
C PRO A 356 24.20 -23.06 8.57
N SER A 357 25.27 -22.99 9.37
CA SER A 357 25.54 -24.02 10.42
C SER A 357 24.52 -24.00 11.56
N VAL A 358 23.87 -22.86 11.79
CA VAL A 358 22.88 -22.65 12.85
C VAL A 358 21.49 -23.01 12.33
N VAL A 359 21.17 -22.62 11.10
CA VAL A 359 19.90 -22.92 10.44
C VAL A 359 19.73 -24.41 10.13
N ASN A 360 20.81 -25.11 9.77
CA ASN A 360 20.78 -26.54 9.44
C ASN A 360 20.90 -27.45 10.67
N ASN A 361 20.86 -26.90 11.89
CA ASN A 361 20.95 -27.69 13.11
C ASN A 361 19.60 -28.37 13.41
N GLU A 362 19.50 -29.68 13.16
CA GLU A 362 18.29 -30.48 13.40
C GLU A 362 17.87 -30.57 14.88
N ARG A 363 18.73 -30.14 15.83
CA ARG A 363 18.42 -30.17 17.27
C ARG A 363 17.54 -29.00 17.73
N ASP A 364 17.57 -27.88 17.02
CA ASP A 364 16.77 -26.70 17.36
C ASP A 364 15.48 -26.71 16.56
N LYS A 365 14.34 -26.72 17.25
CA LYS A 365 13.03 -26.67 16.58
C LYS A 365 12.83 -25.29 15.97
N ALA A 366 12.41 -25.24 14.70
CA ALA A 366 12.15 -23.99 13.98
C ALA A 366 11.23 -23.02 14.75
N ASN A 367 10.27 -23.55 15.50
CA ASN A 367 9.26 -22.77 16.23
C ASN A 367 9.79 -22.16 17.55
N ASN A 368 11.04 -22.45 17.94
CA ASN A 368 11.67 -21.81 19.10
C ASN A 368 12.09 -20.35 18.81
N TYR A 369 12.11 -19.96 17.54
CA TYR A 369 12.61 -18.66 17.10
C TYR A 369 11.45 -17.71 16.80
N ARG A 370 11.55 -16.47 17.29
CA ARG A 370 10.56 -15.41 17.04
C ARG A 370 10.78 -14.77 15.66
N CYS A 371 10.73 -15.59 14.62
CA CYS A 371 10.77 -15.15 13.24
C CYS A 371 9.43 -15.43 12.55
N ARG A 372 9.12 -14.60 11.56
CA ARG A 372 7.97 -14.75 10.67
C ARG A 372 8.37 -14.37 9.25
N SER A 373 8.06 -15.24 8.31
CA SER A 373 8.33 -15.06 6.90
C SER A 373 7.04 -15.05 6.08
N TYR A 374 7.02 -14.29 4.99
CA TYR A 374 5.88 -14.11 4.11
C TYR A 374 6.18 -14.60 2.71
N VAL A 375 5.32 -15.49 2.19
CA VAL A 375 5.33 -15.92 0.79
C VAL A 375 4.21 -15.17 0.09
N TYR A 376 4.48 -14.63 -1.10
CA TYR A 376 3.52 -13.84 -1.88
C TYR A 376 2.94 -14.62 -3.05
N THR A 377 1.77 -14.20 -3.52
CA THR A 377 1.13 -14.80 -4.70
C THR A 377 1.94 -14.51 -5.98
N PRO A 378 1.88 -15.42 -6.97
CA PRO A 378 2.50 -15.22 -8.27
C PRO A 378 1.61 -14.46 -9.28
N ASP A 379 0.36 -14.15 -8.93
CA ASP A 379 -0.72 -13.60 -9.77
C ASP A 379 -0.57 -12.14 -10.23
N GLY A 380 0.61 -11.54 -10.09
CA GLY A 380 0.87 -10.19 -10.59
C GLY A 380 0.33 -9.05 -9.72
N HIS A 381 -0.49 -9.32 -8.69
CA HIS A 381 -0.93 -8.29 -7.72
C HIS A 381 0.16 -7.88 -6.73
N GLY A 382 1.34 -8.51 -6.81
CA GLY A 382 2.61 -8.09 -6.21
C GLY A 382 2.68 -8.26 -4.69
N PHE A 383 1.70 -7.74 -3.95
CA PHE A 383 1.70 -7.55 -2.51
C PHE A 383 0.69 -8.43 -1.75
N SER A 384 -0.07 -9.25 -2.46
CA SER A 384 -1.00 -10.22 -1.84
C SER A 384 -0.20 -11.35 -1.20
N PRO A 385 -0.28 -11.55 0.13
CA PRO A 385 0.40 -12.66 0.77
C PRO A 385 -0.32 -13.98 0.48
N LEU A 386 0.44 -15.04 0.25
CA LEU A 386 -0.02 -16.40 0.00
C LEU A 386 0.06 -17.24 1.28
N ALA A 387 1.20 -17.20 1.95
CA ALA A 387 1.44 -17.97 3.16
C ALA A 387 2.31 -17.21 4.17
N GLN A 388 2.12 -17.51 5.45
CA GLN A 388 2.95 -17.09 6.56
C GLN A 388 3.68 -18.31 7.12
N ILE A 389 4.98 -18.18 7.37
CA ILE A 389 5.80 -19.22 7.99
C ILE A 389 6.30 -18.66 9.32
N ASN A 390 5.87 -19.23 10.43
CA ASN A 390 6.39 -18.89 11.75
C ASN A 390 7.55 -19.81 12.12
N GLY A 391 8.54 -19.24 12.80
CA GLY A 391 9.79 -19.92 13.10
C GLY A 391 10.87 -19.64 12.06
N ARG A 392 11.99 -20.36 12.17
CA ARG A 392 13.19 -20.13 11.38
C ARG A 392 13.70 -21.42 10.74
N GLY A 393 13.96 -21.37 9.43
CA GLY A 393 14.47 -22.52 8.68
C GLY A 393 13.40 -23.58 8.41
N ARG A 394 13.84 -24.83 8.18
CA ARG A 394 12.94 -25.94 7.83
C ARG A 394 12.07 -26.35 9.02
N GLY A 395 10.80 -26.62 8.76
CA GLY A 395 9.85 -27.10 9.77
C GLY A 395 9.10 -26.01 10.53
N GLY A 396 9.20 -24.75 10.08
CA GLY A 396 8.34 -23.68 10.57
C GLY A 396 6.86 -23.96 10.32
N GLU A 397 6.01 -23.40 11.18
CA GLU A 397 4.55 -23.53 11.07
C GLU A 397 4.02 -22.70 9.91
N ILE A 398 3.29 -23.34 9.00
CA ILE A 398 2.76 -22.73 7.79
C ILE A 398 1.28 -22.42 7.97
N TYR A 399 0.91 -21.19 7.65
CA TYR A 399 -0.47 -20.75 7.59
C TYR A 399 -0.77 -20.10 6.24
N TYR A 400 -2.01 -20.20 5.77
CA TYR A 400 -2.43 -19.74 4.46
C TYR A 400 -3.36 -18.54 4.58
N TYR A 401 -3.14 -17.55 3.71
CA TYR A 401 -3.95 -16.35 3.69
C TYR A 401 -5.21 -16.54 2.84
N CYS A 402 -6.32 -16.04 3.36
CA CYS A 402 -7.53 -15.76 2.59
C CYS A 402 -7.63 -14.26 2.42
N ASN A 403 -7.30 -13.77 1.23
CA ASN A 403 -7.33 -12.34 0.92
C ASN A 403 -8.66 -11.93 0.32
N ASP A 404 -9.00 -10.64 0.39
CA ASP A 404 -10.09 -10.05 -0.41
C ASP A 404 -9.69 -9.84 -1.88
N HIS A 405 -10.56 -9.16 -2.64
CA HIS A 405 -10.36 -8.84 -4.06
C HIS A 405 -9.20 -7.88 -4.34
N LEU A 406 -8.64 -7.20 -3.32
CA LEU A 406 -7.47 -6.32 -3.46
C LEU A 406 -6.17 -7.00 -3.02
N GLY A 407 -6.25 -8.18 -2.39
CA GLY A 407 -5.10 -8.82 -1.76
C GLY A 407 -4.93 -8.51 -0.28
N THR A 408 -5.92 -7.88 0.37
CA THR A 408 -5.89 -7.60 1.82
C THR A 408 -6.18 -8.89 2.61
N PRO A 409 -5.32 -9.28 3.57
CA PRO A 409 -5.58 -10.40 4.47
C PRO A 409 -6.93 -10.26 5.20
N GLN A 410 -7.83 -11.23 5.03
CA GLN A 410 -9.11 -11.32 5.75
C GLN A 410 -9.08 -12.43 6.80
N GLU A 411 -8.45 -13.55 6.49
CA GLU A 411 -8.21 -14.67 7.43
C GLU A 411 -6.82 -15.27 7.22
N LEU A 412 -6.30 -15.87 8.29
CA LEU A 412 -5.16 -16.77 8.27
C LEU A 412 -5.62 -18.13 8.78
N VAL A 413 -5.36 -19.20 8.02
CA VAL A 413 -5.84 -20.56 8.32
C VAL A 413 -4.71 -21.59 8.36
N THR A 414 -4.86 -22.63 9.17
CA THR A 414 -4.01 -23.84 9.11
C THR A 414 -4.35 -24.69 7.88
N ALA A 415 -3.50 -25.65 7.51
CA ALA A 415 -3.81 -26.63 6.46
C ALA A 415 -5.08 -27.45 6.76
N GLN A 416 -5.45 -27.56 8.04
CA GLN A 416 -6.65 -28.25 8.51
C GLN A 416 -7.89 -27.35 8.49
N GLY A 417 -7.80 -26.13 7.95
CA GLY A 417 -8.92 -25.19 7.82
C GLY A 417 -9.28 -24.44 9.10
N GLU A 418 -8.43 -24.50 10.13
CA GLU A 418 -8.67 -23.75 11.35
C GLU A 418 -8.28 -22.29 11.16
N ILE A 419 -9.23 -21.37 11.34
CA ILE A 419 -8.95 -19.92 11.41
C ILE A 419 -8.16 -19.62 12.69
N VAL A 420 -6.94 -19.11 12.53
CA VAL A 420 -6.02 -18.67 13.60
C VAL A 420 -5.90 -17.15 13.69
N TRP A 421 -6.34 -16.45 12.64
CA TRP A 421 -6.51 -14.99 12.63
C TRP A 421 -7.65 -14.61 11.70
N SER A 422 -8.45 -13.61 12.07
CA SER A 422 -9.52 -13.05 11.23
C SER A 422 -9.83 -11.62 11.63
N ALA A 423 -10.10 -10.75 10.67
CA ALA A 423 -10.46 -9.36 10.96
C ALA A 423 -11.62 -8.83 10.12
N VAL A 424 -12.37 -7.89 10.69
CA VAL A 424 -13.38 -7.08 10.00
C VAL A 424 -12.83 -5.67 9.85
N TYR A 425 -12.52 -5.28 8.61
CA TYR A 425 -12.05 -3.93 8.30
C TYR A 425 -13.18 -2.93 8.12
N LYS A 426 -12.98 -1.70 8.60
CA LYS A 426 -13.64 -0.49 8.13
C LYS A 426 -13.12 -0.09 6.74
N SER A 427 -13.80 0.85 6.07
CA SER A 427 -13.56 1.16 4.65
C SER A 427 -12.12 1.58 4.32
N TYR A 428 -11.45 2.28 5.24
CA TYR A 428 -10.09 2.79 5.06
C TYR A 428 -9.03 1.98 5.84
N GLY A 429 -9.29 0.70 6.12
CA GLY A 429 -8.28 -0.22 6.65
C GLY A 429 -8.14 -0.25 8.17
N ASN A 430 -8.93 0.55 8.91
CA ASN A 430 -9.03 0.41 10.37
C ASN A 430 -9.74 -0.90 10.74
N LEU A 431 -9.36 -1.54 11.84
CA LEU A 431 -10.04 -2.75 12.29
C LEU A 431 -11.28 -2.38 13.11
N ALA A 432 -12.44 -2.90 12.72
CA ALA A 432 -13.65 -2.84 13.55
C ALA A 432 -13.59 -3.90 14.66
N ILE A 433 -13.06 -5.09 14.32
CA ILE A 433 -12.78 -6.17 15.26
C ILE A 433 -11.77 -7.14 14.64
N ASP A 434 -10.98 -7.79 15.49
CA ASP A 434 -10.09 -8.87 15.10
C ASP A 434 -10.09 -10.03 16.10
N TYR A 435 -9.67 -11.18 15.61
CA TYR A 435 -9.43 -12.41 16.34
C TYR A 435 -8.03 -12.87 16.02
N GLN A 436 -7.25 -13.25 17.03
CA GLN A 436 -5.90 -13.75 16.82
C GLN A 436 -5.46 -14.76 17.88
N THR A 437 -4.99 -15.91 17.43
CA THR A 437 -4.10 -16.82 18.19
C THR A 437 -2.69 -16.80 17.63
N VAL A 438 -2.55 -16.41 16.37
CA VAL A 438 -1.28 -16.16 15.69
C VAL A 438 -1.24 -14.70 15.25
N PRO A 439 -0.22 -13.91 15.62
CA PRO A 439 -0.19 -12.51 15.23
C PRO A 439 0.00 -12.34 13.72
N GLN A 440 -0.66 -11.32 13.19
CA GLN A 440 -0.66 -10.95 11.78
C GLN A 440 -0.60 -9.42 11.64
N PRO A 441 0.55 -8.83 11.31
CA PRO A 441 0.71 -7.39 11.21
C PRO A 441 0.43 -6.83 9.81
N LEU A 442 0.31 -7.66 8.77
CA LEU A 442 -0.04 -7.16 7.43
C LEU A 442 -1.45 -6.55 7.43
N ARG A 443 -1.64 -5.46 6.69
CA ARG A 443 -2.91 -4.71 6.56
C ARG A 443 -3.30 -4.60 5.09
N LEU A 444 -3.76 -3.43 4.64
CA LEU A 444 -3.95 -3.16 3.20
C LEU A 444 -2.64 -3.47 2.44
N PRO A 445 -2.69 -3.82 1.14
CA PRO A 445 -1.50 -4.23 0.40
C PRO A 445 -0.33 -3.26 0.57
N GLY A 446 0.84 -3.77 0.95
CA GLY A 446 2.05 -2.99 1.24
C GLY A 446 2.20 -2.48 2.68
N GLN A 447 1.15 -2.59 3.50
CA GLN A 447 1.12 -2.04 4.86
C GLN A 447 1.49 -3.05 5.96
N TYR A 448 2.24 -2.59 6.95
CA TYR A 448 2.60 -3.30 8.18
C TYR A 448 2.13 -2.51 9.41
N PHE A 449 1.38 -3.14 10.31
CA PHE A 449 0.84 -2.54 11.53
C PHE A 449 1.90 -2.43 12.64
N ASP A 450 2.15 -1.21 13.08
CA ASP A 450 2.96 -0.92 14.25
C ASP A 450 2.06 -0.71 15.48
N GLU A 451 1.95 -1.76 16.29
CA GLU A 451 1.13 -1.76 17.51
C GLU A 451 1.46 -0.59 18.44
N GLU A 452 2.74 -0.22 18.53
CA GLU A 452 3.20 0.84 19.42
C GLU A 452 2.56 2.21 19.14
N SER A 453 2.30 2.50 17.87
CA SER A 453 1.80 3.80 17.40
C SER A 453 0.35 3.73 16.90
N GLY A 454 -0.10 2.55 16.51
CA GLY A 454 -1.35 2.33 15.79
C GLY A 454 -1.26 2.69 14.30
N LEU A 455 -0.09 3.13 13.81
CA LEU A 455 0.13 3.47 12.41
C LEU A 455 0.47 2.23 11.58
N HIS A 456 0.25 2.37 10.28
CA HIS A 456 0.62 1.38 9.29
C HIS A 456 1.84 1.87 8.53
N TYR A 457 3.01 1.27 8.76
CA TYR A 457 4.19 1.50 7.94
C TYR A 457 3.90 1.04 6.50
N ASN A 458 4.05 1.94 5.53
CA ASN A 458 3.77 1.70 4.12
C ASN A 458 4.92 2.23 3.26
N ARG A 459 6.01 1.47 3.27
CA ARG A 459 7.26 1.64 2.52
C ARG A 459 7.91 3.03 2.57
N HIS A 460 7.31 4.04 1.94
CA HIS A 460 7.79 5.43 1.91
C HIS A 460 7.11 6.35 2.93
N ARG A 461 5.94 5.96 3.46
CA ARG A 461 5.15 6.78 4.40
C ARG A 461 4.55 5.94 5.53
N TYR A 462 3.99 6.62 6.51
CA TYR A 462 3.18 6.01 7.59
C TYR A 462 1.73 6.44 7.42
N TYR A 463 0.84 5.45 7.35
CA TYR A 463 -0.59 5.63 7.17
C TYR A 463 -1.32 5.55 8.50
N ASP A 464 -2.16 6.54 8.80
CA ASP A 464 -3.08 6.51 9.94
C ASP A 464 -4.47 6.06 9.45
N PRO A 465 -4.90 4.84 9.77
CA PRO A 465 -6.21 4.34 9.38
C PRO A 465 -7.37 5.05 10.12
N HIS A 466 -7.11 5.78 11.22
CA HIS A 466 -8.13 6.49 11.98
C HIS A 466 -8.54 7.83 11.36
N CYS A 467 -7.68 8.45 10.56
CA CYS A 467 -8.02 9.63 9.77
C CYS A 467 -7.87 9.39 8.26
N ALA A 468 -7.70 8.13 7.86
CA ALA A 468 -7.66 7.64 6.49
C ALA A 468 -6.61 8.34 5.60
N ARG A 469 -5.44 8.64 6.16
CA ARG A 469 -4.40 9.40 5.44
C ARG A 469 -2.99 9.13 5.92
N TYR A 470 -2.02 9.54 5.11
CA TYR A 470 -0.62 9.55 5.53
C TYR A 470 -0.32 10.69 6.49
N ILE A 471 0.68 10.49 7.34
CA ILE A 471 1.13 11.50 8.32
C ILE A 471 2.30 12.37 7.82
N SER A 472 2.78 12.11 6.60
CA SER A 472 3.77 12.91 5.88
C SER A 472 3.30 13.14 4.44
N GLN A 473 3.86 14.16 3.80
CA GLN A 473 3.59 14.44 2.38
C GLN A 473 4.13 13.33 1.48
N ASP A 474 3.51 13.13 0.33
CA ASP A 474 4.01 12.23 -0.69
C ASP A 474 5.43 12.65 -1.14
N PRO A 475 6.46 11.78 -1.00
CA PRO A 475 7.82 12.10 -1.40
C PRO A 475 7.99 12.39 -2.90
N ILE A 476 7.07 11.93 -3.76
CA ILE A 476 7.07 12.29 -5.19
C ILE A 476 6.26 13.56 -5.47
N GLY A 477 5.79 14.25 -4.42
CA GLY A 477 5.12 15.55 -4.47
C GLY A 477 3.86 15.51 -5.32
N LEU A 478 3.71 16.47 -6.23
CA LEU A 478 2.54 16.56 -7.11
C LEU A 478 2.37 15.36 -8.06
N ALA A 479 3.41 14.55 -8.29
CA ALA A 479 3.26 13.30 -9.05
C ALA A 479 2.44 12.25 -8.27
N GLY A 480 2.33 12.41 -6.95
CA GLY A 480 1.42 11.66 -6.06
C GLY A 480 0.00 12.26 -5.98
N GLY A 481 -0.30 13.28 -6.78
CA GLY A 481 -1.59 13.97 -6.78
C GLY A 481 -1.60 15.29 -5.99
N LEU A 482 -2.74 15.98 -6.06
CA LEU A 482 -2.92 17.31 -5.45
C LEU A 482 -3.11 17.28 -3.93
N ASN A 483 -3.47 16.12 -3.38
CA ASN A 483 -3.57 15.90 -1.95
C ASN A 483 -2.38 15.08 -1.46
N PHE A 484 -1.38 15.77 -0.93
CA PHE A 484 -0.10 15.17 -0.49
C PHE A 484 -0.24 14.14 0.63
N TYR A 485 -1.37 14.07 1.32
CA TYR A 485 -1.60 13.14 2.43
C TYR A 485 -2.59 12.03 2.07
N GLN A 486 -3.21 12.07 0.89
CA GLN A 486 -4.24 11.09 0.50
C GLN A 486 -3.64 9.69 0.38
N TYR A 487 -4.39 8.68 0.80
CA TYR A 487 -4.06 7.28 0.55
C TYR A 487 -4.40 6.89 -0.89
N VAL A 488 -5.69 6.77 -1.18
CA VAL A 488 -6.25 6.59 -2.51
C VAL A 488 -7.62 7.26 -2.56
N ILE A 489 -8.15 7.48 -3.76
CA ILE A 489 -9.50 8.04 -3.95
C ILE A 489 -10.57 7.07 -3.47
N ASN A 490 -10.38 5.78 -3.73
CA ASN A 490 -11.33 4.73 -3.35
C ASN A 490 -10.58 3.48 -2.86
N PRO A 491 -10.57 3.21 -1.54
CA PRO A 491 -9.83 2.09 -0.96
C PRO A 491 -10.44 0.72 -1.24
N LEU A 492 -11.61 0.65 -1.90
CA LEU A 492 -12.24 -0.60 -2.32
C LEU A 492 -11.86 -1.02 -3.73
N THR A 493 -11.21 -0.15 -4.51
CA THR A 493 -10.82 -0.45 -5.90
C THR A 493 -9.35 -0.14 -6.17
N CYS A 494 -8.73 0.71 -5.35
CA CYS A 494 -7.35 1.15 -5.49
C CYS A 494 -6.54 0.77 -4.25
N ILE A 495 -5.26 0.53 -4.47
CA ILE A 495 -4.26 0.25 -3.43
C ILE A 495 -3.06 1.16 -3.63
N ASP A 496 -2.36 1.51 -2.56
CA ASP A 496 -1.04 2.18 -2.63
C ASP A 496 -0.01 1.35 -1.85
N PRO A 497 0.62 0.34 -2.49
CA PRO A 497 1.53 -0.57 -1.82
C PRO A 497 2.91 -0.01 -1.50
N LEU A 498 3.23 1.17 -2.03
CA LEU A 498 4.52 1.83 -1.84
C LEU A 498 4.40 3.07 -0.95
N GLY A 499 3.18 3.56 -0.71
CA GLY A 499 3.00 4.88 -0.14
C GLY A 499 3.39 5.99 -1.10
N LEU A 500 3.15 5.82 -2.42
CA LEU A 500 3.37 6.83 -3.46
C LEU A 500 2.10 6.89 -4.34
N THR A 501 1.24 7.87 -4.11
CA THR A 501 -0.13 7.89 -4.64
C THR A 501 -0.16 8.30 -6.12
N SER A 502 0.27 7.44 -7.05
CA SER A 502 0.19 7.70 -8.49
C SER A 502 -0.92 6.87 -9.16
N CYS A 503 -2.19 7.21 -8.90
CA CYS A 503 -3.30 6.31 -9.24
C CYS A 503 -4.30 6.83 -10.29
N GLN A 504 -4.40 8.13 -10.57
CA GLN A 504 -5.51 8.65 -11.39
C GLN A 504 -5.41 8.24 -12.87
N LEU A 505 -4.28 8.54 -13.53
CA LEU A 505 -4.10 8.18 -14.94
C LEU A 505 -4.05 6.67 -15.16
N ALA A 506 -3.32 5.95 -14.29
CA ALA A 506 -3.21 4.50 -14.38
C ALA A 506 -4.59 3.83 -14.28
N ALA A 507 -5.41 4.20 -13.29
CA ALA A 507 -6.75 3.66 -13.12
C ALA A 507 -7.68 4.02 -14.28
N ALA A 508 -7.58 5.24 -14.83
CA ALA A 508 -8.37 5.64 -16.00
C ALA A 508 -8.02 4.79 -17.23
N MET A 509 -6.72 4.56 -17.47
CA MET A 509 -6.25 3.73 -18.58
C MET A 509 -6.65 2.26 -18.45
N GLU A 510 -6.53 1.67 -17.25
CA GLU A 510 -6.97 0.30 -16.98
C GLU A 510 -8.49 0.18 -17.19
N LYS A 511 -9.27 1.16 -16.72
CA LYS A 511 -10.73 1.18 -16.89
C LYS A 511 -11.16 1.29 -18.36
N ALA A 512 -10.47 2.12 -19.16
CA ALA A 512 -10.84 2.34 -20.56
C ALA A 512 -10.43 1.19 -21.49
N THR A 513 -9.30 0.54 -21.20
CA THR A 513 -8.76 -0.54 -22.05
C THR A 513 -9.17 -1.94 -21.60
N GLY A 514 -9.58 -2.11 -20.33
CA GLY A 514 -9.82 -3.41 -19.74
C GLY A 514 -8.55 -4.22 -19.47
N ILE A 515 -7.38 -3.59 -19.60
CA ILE A 515 -6.06 -4.22 -19.44
C ILE A 515 -5.41 -3.66 -18.18
N SER A 516 -5.07 -4.54 -17.23
CA SER A 516 -4.28 -4.17 -16.03
C SER A 516 -2.93 -3.58 -16.43
N ARG A 517 -2.43 -2.60 -15.67
CA ARG A 517 -1.14 -1.98 -15.91
C ARG A 517 -0.05 -3.05 -16.02
N PRO A 518 0.72 -3.09 -17.13
CA PRO A 518 1.79 -4.06 -17.30
C PRO A 518 2.81 -3.99 -16.15
N ALA A 519 3.31 -5.14 -15.72
CA ALA A 519 4.34 -5.21 -14.68
C ALA A 519 5.57 -4.37 -15.07
N ASN A 520 6.18 -3.69 -14.09
CA ASN A 520 7.32 -2.81 -14.30
C ASN A 520 7.06 -1.72 -15.36
N SER A 521 5.84 -1.19 -15.44
CA SER A 521 5.51 -0.03 -16.26
C SER A 521 5.05 1.14 -15.39
N ALA A 522 5.03 2.32 -15.98
CA ALA A 522 4.47 3.52 -15.39
C ALA A 522 3.42 4.11 -16.35
N ALA A 523 2.33 4.66 -15.80
CA ALA A 523 1.44 5.50 -16.58
C ALA A 523 2.15 6.83 -16.86
N HIS A 524 2.24 7.21 -18.13
CA HIS A 524 2.85 8.45 -18.59
C HIS A 524 1.77 9.33 -19.22
N HIS A 525 1.67 10.56 -18.73
CA HIS A 525 0.86 11.61 -19.34
C HIS A 525 1.52 12.11 -20.62
N ILE A 526 0.83 11.98 -21.75
CA ILE A 526 1.28 12.52 -23.04
C ILE A 526 1.38 14.04 -22.96
N VAL A 527 0.28 14.70 -22.56
CA VAL A 527 0.27 16.09 -22.12
C VAL A 527 0.45 16.10 -20.61
N PRO A 528 1.61 16.54 -20.08
CA PRO A 528 1.89 16.46 -18.66
C PRO A 528 0.88 17.23 -17.80
N GLU A 529 0.36 16.59 -16.75
CA GLU A 529 -0.61 17.19 -15.83
C GLU A 529 -0.04 18.41 -15.11
N THR A 530 1.25 18.40 -14.75
CA THR A 530 1.83 19.34 -13.78
C THR A 530 2.89 20.29 -14.36
N SER A 531 3.44 20.04 -15.56
CA SER A 531 4.49 20.90 -16.14
C SER A 531 3.96 22.30 -16.52
N LYS A 532 4.65 23.37 -16.13
CA LYS A 532 4.30 24.74 -16.55
C LYS A 532 4.34 24.92 -18.07
N GLY A 533 5.29 24.27 -18.75
CA GLY A 533 5.43 24.33 -20.20
C GLY A 533 4.23 23.75 -20.96
N ALA A 534 3.49 22.81 -20.37
CA ALA A 534 2.35 22.14 -21.01
C ALA A 534 1.01 22.91 -20.91
N GLN A 535 1.02 24.17 -20.44
CA GLN A 535 -0.21 24.94 -20.19
C GLN A 535 -1.06 25.12 -21.46
N LYS A 536 -0.44 25.29 -22.63
CA LYS A 536 -1.15 25.45 -23.91
C LYS A 536 -1.95 24.19 -24.27
N ALA A 537 -1.31 23.03 -24.32
CA ALA A 537 -1.98 21.75 -24.59
C ALA A 537 -3.06 21.43 -23.53
N ARG A 538 -2.81 21.68 -22.24
CA ARG A 538 -3.83 21.48 -21.19
C ARG A 538 -5.05 22.38 -21.35
N ALA A 539 -4.86 23.64 -21.77
CA ALA A 539 -5.97 24.54 -22.03
C ALA A 539 -6.84 24.03 -23.19
N ILE A 540 -6.22 23.43 -24.20
CA ILE A 540 -6.89 22.80 -25.34
C ILE A 540 -7.64 21.54 -24.92
N LEU A 541 -7.01 20.62 -24.16
CA LEU A 541 -7.67 19.44 -23.58
C LEU A 541 -8.92 19.85 -22.79
N LYS A 542 -8.77 20.82 -21.89
CA LYS A 542 -9.86 21.37 -21.08
C LYS A 542 -10.96 21.99 -21.95
N LYS A 543 -10.61 22.74 -23.00
CA LYS A 543 -11.57 23.35 -23.94
C LYS A 543 -12.44 22.28 -24.62
N TYR A 544 -11.88 21.11 -24.92
CA TYR A 544 -12.61 20.02 -25.58
C TYR A 544 -13.12 18.93 -24.63
N GLY A 545 -13.07 19.16 -23.32
CA GLY A 545 -13.58 18.24 -22.31
C GLY A 545 -12.81 16.92 -22.23
N ILE A 546 -11.54 16.91 -22.61
CA ILE A 546 -10.64 15.76 -22.44
C ILE A 546 -9.96 15.90 -21.08
N ASP A 547 -10.18 14.93 -20.21
CA ASP A 547 -9.57 14.91 -18.88
C ASP A 547 -8.06 14.72 -19.02
N VAL A 548 -7.28 15.57 -18.35
CA VAL A 548 -5.81 15.44 -18.32
C VAL A 548 -5.39 14.13 -17.68
N ASN A 549 -6.20 13.58 -16.77
CA ASN A 549 -6.00 12.27 -16.15
C ASN A 549 -6.81 11.16 -16.84
N GLY A 550 -7.47 11.47 -17.96
CA GLY A 550 -8.22 10.52 -18.77
C GLY A 550 -7.31 9.56 -19.55
N ALA A 551 -7.85 8.40 -19.91
CA ALA A 551 -7.13 7.38 -20.66
C ALA A 551 -6.62 7.88 -22.02
N GLU A 552 -7.36 8.82 -22.62
CA GLU A 552 -7.04 9.47 -23.89
C GLU A 552 -5.69 10.19 -23.85
N ASN A 553 -5.25 10.65 -22.68
CA ASN A 553 -3.98 11.35 -22.48
C ASN A 553 -2.87 10.46 -21.89
N GLY A 554 -3.10 9.15 -21.81
CA GLY A 554 -2.19 8.21 -21.15
C GLY A 554 -1.53 7.19 -22.08
N VAL A 555 -0.31 6.78 -21.71
CA VAL A 555 0.39 5.63 -22.28
C VAL A 555 1.13 4.87 -21.17
N PHE A 556 1.09 3.53 -21.19
CA PHE A 556 1.93 2.73 -20.29
C PHE A 556 3.29 2.59 -20.92
N LEU A 557 4.32 3.01 -20.20
CA LEU A 557 5.69 2.93 -20.67
C LEU A 557 6.53 2.08 -19.73
N PRO A 558 7.51 1.34 -20.26
CA PRO A 558 8.41 0.58 -19.43
C PRO A 558 9.20 1.51 -18.49
N ASN A 559 9.29 1.15 -17.22
CA ASN A 559 10.16 1.85 -16.26
C ASN A 559 11.56 1.21 -16.21
N TYR A 560 12.47 1.75 -15.41
CA TYR A 560 13.85 1.26 -15.28
C TYR A 560 13.97 -0.18 -14.75
N LYS A 561 12.91 -0.72 -14.14
CA LYS A 561 12.82 -2.12 -13.68
C LYS A 561 12.21 -3.04 -14.76
N ASN A 562 11.86 -2.52 -15.94
CA ASN A 562 11.20 -3.29 -16.99
C ASN A 562 12.18 -4.19 -17.76
N THR A 563 12.27 -5.45 -17.32
CA THR A 563 13.05 -6.53 -17.95
C THR A 563 12.21 -7.45 -18.83
N ASN A 564 10.88 -7.25 -18.87
CA ASN A 564 9.91 -8.17 -19.48
C ASN A 564 9.67 -7.89 -20.98
N GLY A 565 10.57 -7.17 -21.65
CA GLY A 565 10.49 -6.93 -23.10
C GLY A 565 9.31 -6.06 -23.57
N MET A 566 8.66 -5.30 -22.66
CA MET A 566 7.55 -4.41 -23.03
C MET A 566 8.03 -3.38 -24.08
N PRO A 567 7.39 -3.23 -25.24
CA PRO A 567 7.80 -2.23 -26.21
C PRO A 567 7.62 -0.80 -25.65
N GLY A 568 8.41 0.15 -26.16
CA GLY A 568 8.29 1.56 -25.85
C GLY A 568 9.52 2.19 -25.20
N ILE A 569 9.58 3.52 -25.29
CA ILE A 569 10.65 4.34 -24.71
C ILE A 569 10.68 4.22 -23.18
N LEU A 570 11.87 4.19 -22.60
CA LEU A 570 12.04 4.12 -21.16
C LEU A 570 11.47 5.37 -20.46
N HIS A 571 10.53 5.18 -19.54
CA HIS A 571 9.99 6.25 -18.72
C HIS A 571 10.92 6.57 -17.54
N ASN A 572 11.46 7.78 -17.56
CA ASN A 572 12.42 8.31 -16.57
C ASN A 572 11.81 9.36 -15.63
N GLY A 573 10.51 9.65 -15.74
CA GLY A 573 9.77 10.61 -14.92
C GLY A 573 10.12 12.10 -15.13
N LYS A 574 11.12 12.43 -15.96
CA LYS A 574 11.50 13.81 -16.29
C LYS A 574 11.74 13.95 -17.79
N HIS A 575 10.96 14.82 -18.42
CA HIS A 575 11.02 15.05 -19.87
C HIS A 575 11.63 16.42 -20.19
N PRO A 576 12.43 16.54 -21.26
CA PRO A 576 13.04 17.80 -21.67
C PRO A 576 11.98 18.78 -22.18
N ASN A 577 12.28 20.08 -22.14
CA ASN A 577 11.38 21.11 -22.66
C ASN A 577 11.03 20.89 -24.14
N SER A 578 11.95 20.36 -24.95
CA SER A 578 11.71 20.07 -26.36
C SER A 578 10.59 19.05 -26.59
N TYR A 579 10.45 18.05 -25.72
CA TYR A 579 9.32 17.12 -25.78
C TYR A 579 7.99 17.85 -25.51
N ILE A 580 7.97 18.69 -24.47
CA ILE A 580 6.77 19.42 -24.05
C ILE A 580 6.36 20.46 -25.11
N GLU A 581 7.33 21.12 -25.73
CA GLU A 581 7.13 22.03 -26.86
C GLU A 581 6.53 21.30 -28.05
N ALA A 582 7.09 20.15 -28.45
CA ALA A 582 6.55 19.32 -29.54
C ALA A 582 5.12 18.83 -29.25
N VAL A 583 4.81 18.43 -28.01
CA VAL A 583 3.44 18.08 -27.60
C VAL A 583 2.50 19.29 -27.72
N ASN A 584 2.92 20.47 -27.27
CA ASN A 584 2.09 21.67 -27.40
C ASN A 584 1.78 22.01 -28.86
N GLU A 585 2.79 21.97 -29.73
CA GLU A 585 2.63 22.27 -31.16
C GLU A 585 1.68 21.28 -31.83
N ARG A 586 1.92 19.97 -31.67
CA ARG A 586 1.08 18.91 -32.23
C ARG A 586 -0.37 19.01 -31.78
N ILE A 587 -0.61 19.21 -30.47
CA ILE A 587 -1.98 19.34 -29.93
C ILE A 587 -2.65 20.63 -30.41
N GLU A 588 -1.91 21.72 -30.57
CA GLU A 588 -2.43 22.98 -31.12
C GLU A 588 -2.81 22.86 -32.59
N GLU A 589 -1.97 22.23 -33.41
CA GLU A 589 -2.23 21.99 -34.83
C GLU A 589 -3.42 21.03 -35.02
N ALA A 590 -3.45 19.94 -34.27
CA ALA A 590 -4.54 18.98 -34.29
C ALA A 590 -5.89 19.62 -33.90
N ALA A 591 -5.88 20.50 -32.90
CA ALA A 591 -7.06 21.28 -32.51
C ALA A 591 -7.53 22.23 -33.61
N LYS A 592 -6.61 22.87 -34.35
CA LYS A 592 -6.94 23.75 -35.48
C LYS A 592 -7.50 22.96 -36.67
N ALA A 593 -6.94 21.79 -36.95
CA ALA A 593 -7.28 20.98 -38.10
C ALA A 593 -8.59 20.18 -37.92
N GLY A 594 -8.79 19.60 -36.72
CA GLY A 594 -9.87 18.63 -36.48
C GLY A 594 -10.67 18.85 -35.20
N GLY A 595 -10.48 19.99 -34.50
CA GLY A 595 -11.19 20.26 -33.25
C GLY A 595 -10.92 19.19 -32.19
N ARG A 596 -11.97 18.71 -31.53
CA ARG A 596 -11.86 17.68 -30.47
C ARG A 596 -11.32 16.36 -31.01
N ASP A 597 -11.84 15.88 -32.14
CA ASP A 597 -11.46 14.58 -32.69
C ASP A 597 -10.05 14.61 -33.25
N GLY A 598 -9.63 15.77 -33.81
CA GLY A 598 -8.23 16.01 -34.15
C GLY A 598 -7.29 15.84 -32.95
N VAL A 599 -7.63 16.44 -31.80
CA VAL A 599 -6.84 16.32 -30.56
C VAL A 599 -6.76 14.87 -30.07
N ILE A 600 -7.87 14.13 -30.08
CA ILE A 600 -7.87 12.71 -29.66
C ILE A 600 -7.01 11.86 -30.59
N ASN A 601 -7.14 12.05 -31.91
CA ASN A 601 -6.33 11.33 -32.88
C ASN A 601 -4.84 11.62 -32.70
N GLU A 602 -4.46 12.87 -32.39
CA GLU A 602 -3.05 13.20 -32.18
C GLU A 602 -2.51 12.66 -30.85
N LEU A 603 -3.32 12.63 -29.78
CA LEU A 603 -2.93 11.92 -28.55
C LEU A 603 -2.71 10.44 -28.82
N GLU A 604 -3.55 9.81 -29.64
CA GLU A 604 -3.36 8.42 -30.06
C GLU A 604 -2.10 8.23 -30.92
N ASN A 605 -1.81 9.15 -31.85
CA ASN A 605 -0.57 9.13 -32.62
C ASN A 605 0.67 9.21 -31.71
N ILE A 606 0.68 10.14 -30.76
CA ILE A 606 1.79 10.30 -29.81
C ILE A 606 1.90 9.06 -28.91
N ARG A 607 0.78 8.51 -28.42
CA ARG A 607 0.75 7.23 -27.69
C ARG A 607 1.45 6.13 -28.48
N ASN A 608 1.11 5.99 -29.76
CA ASN A 608 1.67 4.96 -30.63
C ASN A 608 3.16 5.18 -30.89
N ILE A 609 3.61 6.42 -31.06
CA ILE A 609 5.04 6.73 -31.19
C ILE A 609 5.79 6.31 -29.93
N LEU A 610 5.31 6.68 -28.74
CA LEU A 610 6.00 6.40 -27.47
C LEU A 610 5.99 4.90 -27.13
N ALA A 611 4.86 4.23 -27.34
CA ALA A 611 4.68 2.81 -27.05
C ALA A 611 5.46 1.88 -28.00
N ASN A 612 5.78 2.33 -29.21
CA ASN A 612 6.53 1.54 -30.20
C ASN A 612 7.98 2.01 -30.40
N ALA A 613 8.40 3.07 -29.70
CA ALA A 613 9.76 3.57 -29.76
C ALA A 613 10.78 2.53 -29.27
N ASP A 614 12.01 2.63 -29.80
CA ASP A 614 13.15 1.92 -29.23
C ASP A 614 13.32 2.30 -27.75
N ARG A 615 13.70 1.33 -26.93
CA ARG A 615 13.84 1.52 -25.48
C ARG A 615 14.78 2.67 -25.13
N ASN A 616 15.83 2.86 -25.91
CA ASN A 616 16.87 3.87 -25.73
C ASN A 616 16.63 5.14 -26.57
N ALA A 617 15.45 5.28 -27.17
CA ALA A 617 15.11 6.47 -27.92
C ALA A 617 15.21 7.74 -27.03
N SER A 618 15.61 8.84 -27.65
CA SER A 618 15.83 10.10 -26.92
C SER A 618 14.54 10.87 -26.75
N TRP A 619 14.16 11.17 -25.50
CA TRP A 619 13.06 12.09 -25.19
C TRP A 619 13.23 13.48 -25.81
N TYR A 620 14.45 13.89 -26.17
CA TYR A 620 14.69 15.18 -26.83
C TYR A 620 14.18 15.23 -28.27
N THR A 621 14.13 14.08 -28.95
CA THR A 621 13.87 13.99 -30.39
C THR A 621 12.71 13.07 -30.74
N ILE A 622 12.10 12.38 -29.78
CA ILE A 622 11.14 11.30 -30.05
C ILE A 622 9.86 11.77 -30.75
N LEU A 623 9.46 13.03 -30.53
CA LEU A 623 8.31 13.64 -31.22
C LEU A 623 8.70 14.63 -32.32
N SER A 624 10.01 14.81 -32.55
CA SER A 624 10.51 15.63 -33.64
C SER A 624 10.19 14.96 -34.96
N VAL A 625 9.54 15.69 -35.87
CA VAL A 625 9.24 15.21 -37.22
C VAL A 625 10.56 15.01 -37.98
N LYS A 626 10.67 13.93 -38.75
CA LYS A 626 11.71 13.81 -39.79
C LYS A 626 11.31 14.60 -41.02
#